data_AF-A0A4C1W7B2-F1
#
_entry.id   AF-A0A4C1W7B2-F1
#
_cell.length_a   1.000
_cell.length_b   1.000
_cell.length_c   1.000
_cell.angle_alpha   90.00
_cell.angle_beta   90.00
_cell.angle_gamma   90.00
#
_symmetry.space_group_name_H-M   'P 1'
#
loop_
_entity.id
_entity.type
_entity.pdbx_description
1 polymer ?
#
loop_
_entity_poly.entity_id
_entity_poly.type
_entity_poly.pdbx_seq_one_letter_code
_entity_poly.pdbx_strand_id
1 'polypeptide(L)'
;MSKKHFGFKWGRSTIDAGIKLVEKIFEGWEHLWNVIEVLCHLSKTFDYVNHETLIRKLHPYGVTGRILNLLASYLTNSVQKVDMNMRSSGFVVRMGVP
;
A
#
# COMPACT_ATOMS: atom_id res chain seq x y z
N MET A 1 -5.34 -9.32 -11.34
CA MET A 1 -5.74 -8.45 -10.21
C MET A 1 -6.86 -9.10 -9.41
N SER A 2 -6.84 -9.05 -8.07
CA SER A 2 -7.84 -9.72 -7.22
C SER A 2 -9.24 -9.09 -7.33
N LYS A 3 -10.29 -9.93 -7.37
CA LYS A 3 -11.69 -9.52 -7.28
C LYS A 3 -12.11 -9.11 -5.84
N LYS A 4 -11.22 -9.27 -4.85
CA LYS A 4 -11.44 -8.91 -3.44
C LYS A 4 -10.61 -7.71 -2.99
N HIS A 5 -10.06 -6.93 -3.93
CA HIS A 5 -9.42 -5.65 -3.63
C HIS A 5 -10.42 -4.51 -3.80
N PHE A 6 -10.67 -3.77 -2.72
CA PHE A 6 -11.71 -2.74 -2.64
C PHE A 6 -11.17 -1.31 -2.43
N GLY A 7 -9.94 -1.18 -1.93
CA GLY A 7 -9.28 0.12 -1.77
C GLY A 7 -8.73 0.66 -3.09
N PHE A 8 -8.71 1.99 -3.24
CA PHE A 8 -8.06 2.71 -4.34
C PHE A 8 -8.37 2.17 -5.74
N LYS A 9 -9.58 1.66 -5.95
CA LYS A 9 -10.00 1.05 -7.21
C LYS A 9 -11.34 1.62 -7.66
N TRP A 10 -11.39 2.04 -8.92
CA TRP A 10 -12.61 2.56 -9.52
C TRP A 10 -13.78 1.57 -9.41
N GLY A 11 -14.96 2.11 -9.10
CA GLY A 11 -16.20 1.33 -8.98
C GLY A 11 -16.21 0.35 -7.80
N ARG A 12 -15.36 0.56 -6.79
CA ARG A 12 -15.34 -0.20 -5.55
C ARG A 12 -15.13 0.72 -4.35
N SER A 13 -15.66 0.30 -3.22
CA SER A 13 -15.69 1.05 -1.98
C SER A 13 -15.42 0.14 -0.79
N THR A 14 -15.15 0.75 0.36
CA THR A 14 -15.10 0.05 1.65
C THR A 14 -16.44 -0.55 2.03
N ILE A 15 -17.56 0.01 1.55
CA ILE A 15 -18.91 -0.54 1.74
C ILE A 15 -19.03 -1.89 1.05
N ASP A 16 -18.54 -2.04 -0.19
CA ASP A 16 -18.56 -3.32 -0.91
C ASP A 16 -17.76 -4.41 -0.15
N ALA A 17 -16.66 -4.03 0.48
CA ALA A 17 -15.87 -4.94 1.31
C ALA A 17 -16.66 -5.39 2.54
N GLY A 18 -17.34 -4.45 3.22
CA GLY A 18 -18.20 -4.73 4.37
C GLY A 18 -19.38 -5.62 4.01
N ILE A 19 -20.07 -5.37 2.89
CA ILE A 19 -21.16 -6.22 2.38
C ILE A 19 -20.65 -7.65 2.17
N LYS A 20 -19.48 -7.82 1.52
CA LYS A 20 -18.90 -9.15 1.28
C LYS A 20 -18.50 -9.89 2.55
N LEU A 21 -18.07 -9.16 3.58
CA LEU A 21 -17.79 -9.74 4.89
C LEU A 21 -19.09 -10.24 5.56
N VAL A 22 -20.11 -9.38 5.59
CA VAL A 22 -21.42 -9.71 6.19
C VAL A 22 -22.06 -10.91 5.49
N GLU A 23 -22.06 -10.95 4.16
CA GLU A 23 -22.54 -12.10 3.38
C GLU A 23 -21.83 -13.41 3.79
N LYS A 24 -20.51 -13.38 4.02
CA LYS A 24 -19.74 -14.56 4.44
C LYS A 24 -20.07 -15.02 5.86
N ILE A 25 -20.36 -14.09 6.76
CA ILE A 25 -20.81 -14.40 8.11
C ILE A 25 -22.20 -15.04 8.07
N PHE A 26 -23.13 -14.48 7.27
CA PHE A 26 -24.46 -15.05 7.09
C PHE A 26 -24.43 -16.47 6.50
N GLU A 27 -23.61 -16.70 5.47
CA GLU A 27 -23.43 -18.03 4.88
C GLU A 27 -22.94 -19.06 5.92
N GLY A 28 -21.95 -18.69 6.74
CA GLY A 28 -21.49 -19.58 7.81
C GLY A 28 -22.57 -19.84 8.86
N TRP A 29 -23.37 -18.83 9.20
CA TRP A 29 -24.49 -18.98 10.13
C TRP A 29 -25.57 -19.93 9.60
N GLU A 30 -25.98 -19.78 8.34
CA GLU A 30 -26.98 -20.65 7.68
C GLU A 30 -26.54 -22.12 7.63
N HIS A 31 -25.24 -22.37 7.49
CA HIS A 31 -24.66 -23.71 7.44
C HIS A 31 -24.20 -24.25 8.80
N LEU A 32 -24.47 -23.55 9.91
CA LEU A 32 -24.03 -23.91 11.26
C LEU A 32 -22.50 -24.09 11.37
N TRP A 33 -21.74 -23.32 10.58
CA TRP A 33 -20.29 -23.30 10.60
C TRP A 33 -19.76 -22.32 11.63
N ASN A 34 -18.61 -22.66 12.22
CA ASN A 34 -17.83 -21.71 12.99
C ASN A 34 -17.09 -20.76 12.03
N VAL A 35 -17.38 -19.47 12.13
CA VAL A 35 -16.72 -18.43 11.34
C VAL A 35 -15.67 -17.73 12.19
N ILE A 36 -14.45 -17.64 11.69
CA ILE A 36 -13.35 -16.88 12.32
C ILE A 36 -12.88 -15.84 11.33
N GLU A 37 -12.83 -14.58 11.77
CA GLU A 37 -12.25 -13.48 11.01
C GLU A 37 -10.87 -13.10 11.57
N VAL A 38 -9.89 -12.97 10.69
CA VAL A 38 -8.54 -12.49 11.04
C VAL A 38 -8.33 -11.13 10.39
N LEU A 39 -8.33 -10.09 11.22
CA LEU A 39 -8.10 -8.71 10.81
C LEU A 39 -6.62 -8.34 11.03
N CYS A 40 -5.89 -8.11 9.94
CA CYS A 40 -4.51 -7.66 10.00
C CYS A 40 -4.40 -6.20 9.59
N HIS A 41 -3.81 -5.37 10.43
CA HIS A 41 -3.46 -3.99 10.11
C HIS A 41 -1.95 -3.84 10.00
N LEU A 42 -1.50 -3.15 8.96
CA LEU A 42 -0.11 -2.74 8.82
C LEU A 42 0.01 -1.28 9.28
N SER A 43 0.66 -1.06 10.41
CA SER A 43 0.93 0.29 10.89
C SER A 43 1.89 1.01 9.94
N LYS A 44 1.60 2.28 9.61
CA LYS A 44 2.46 3.14 8.80
C LYS A 44 2.97 2.46 7.50
N THR A 45 2.08 1.78 6.78
CA THR A 45 2.41 1.04 5.54
C THR A 45 3.30 1.82 4.58
N PHE A 46 3.01 3.12 4.44
CA PHE A 46 3.74 3.99 3.53
C PHE A 46 5.15 4.31 4.00
N ASP A 47 5.49 4.17 5.28
CA ASP A 47 6.86 4.40 5.79
C ASP A 47 7.78 3.19 5.54
N TYR A 48 7.20 2.00 5.37
CA TYR A 48 7.93 0.73 5.26
C TYR A 48 8.11 0.23 3.82
N VAL A 49 7.75 1.03 2.82
CA VAL A 49 7.85 0.62 1.41
C VAL A 49 9.31 0.63 0.95
N ASN A 50 9.89 -0.55 0.68
CA ASN A 50 11.22 -0.63 0.09
C ASN A 50 11.22 -0.14 -1.38
N HIS A 51 12.02 0.89 -1.69
CA HIS A 51 12.03 1.54 -3.00
C HIS A 51 12.43 0.59 -4.13
N GLU A 52 13.50 -0.18 -3.96
CA GLU A 52 13.98 -1.12 -4.98
C GLU A 52 12.94 -2.18 -5.30
N THR A 53 12.30 -2.73 -4.27
CA THR A 53 11.23 -3.72 -4.43
C THR A 53 10.02 -3.12 -5.14
N LEU A 54 9.63 -1.88 -4.81
CA LEU A 54 8.52 -1.21 -5.48
C LEU A 54 8.85 -0.95 -6.96
N ILE A 55 10.01 -0.36 -7.26
CA ILE A 55 10.46 -0.07 -8.63
C ILE A 55 10.51 -1.36 -9.47
N ARG A 56 11.08 -2.45 -8.92
CA ARG A 56 11.12 -3.75 -9.59
C ARG A 56 9.71 -4.32 -9.84
N LYS A 57 8.77 -4.12 -8.93
CA LYS A 57 7.38 -4.57 -9.09
C LYS A 57 6.61 -3.75 -10.14
N LEU A 58 6.95 -2.48 -10.36
CA LEU A 58 6.26 -1.63 -11.34
C LEU A 58 6.48 -2.11 -12.79
N HIS A 59 7.66 -2.65 -13.10
CA HIS A 59 7.99 -3.13 -14.45
C HIS A 59 7.03 -4.20 -15.00
N PRO A 60 6.75 -5.33 -14.31
CA PRO A 60 5.78 -6.32 -14.77
C PRO A 60 4.32 -5.82 -14.82
N TYR A 61 4.01 -4.67 -14.21
CA TYR A 61 2.71 -4.01 -14.37
C TYR A 61 2.64 -3.10 -15.61
N GLY A 62 3.68 -3.07 -16.43
CA GLY A 62 3.74 -2.28 -17.67
C GLY A 62 4.26 -0.85 -17.49
N VAL A 63 4.76 -0.50 -16.30
CA VAL A 63 5.39 0.81 -16.06
C VAL A 63 6.85 0.72 -16.46
N THR A 64 7.19 1.33 -17.60
CA THR A 64 8.53 1.23 -18.22
C THR A 64 9.02 2.59 -18.73
N GLY A 65 10.28 2.64 -19.17
CA GLY A 65 10.86 3.81 -19.83
C GLY A 65 10.88 5.06 -18.95
N ARG A 66 10.52 6.22 -19.53
CA ARG A 66 10.59 7.52 -18.85
C ARG A 66 9.74 7.60 -17.58
N ILE A 67 8.58 6.95 -17.57
CA ILE A 67 7.68 6.95 -16.40
C ILE A 67 8.31 6.17 -15.25
N LEU A 68 8.90 5.01 -15.53
CA LEU A 68 9.62 4.23 -14.51
C LEU A 68 10.81 5.02 -13.95
N ASN A 69 11.56 5.70 -14.82
CA ASN A 69 12.69 6.55 -14.40
C ASN A 69 12.22 7.73 -13.53
N LEU A 70 11.10 8.35 -13.88
CA LEU A 70 10.50 9.43 -13.10
C LEU A 70 10.12 8.93 -11.69
N LEU A 71 9.38 7.82 -11.60
CA LEU A 71 8.98 7.24 -10.32
C LEU A 71 10.18 6.77 -9.49
N ALA A 72 11.18 6.17 -10.14
CA ALA A 72 12.42 5.79 -9.47
C ALA A 72 13.11 7.02 -8.88
N SER A 73 13.27 8.09 -9.67
CA SER A 73 13.91 9.32 -9.21
C SER A 73 13.14 10.01 -8.07
N TYR A 74 11.80 9.99 -8.12
CA TYR A 74 10.94 10.49 -7.06
C TYR A 74 11.17 9.75 -5.74
N LEU A 75 11.25 8.42 -5.79
CA LEU A 75 11.44 7.58 -4.61
C LEU A 75 12.88 7.69 -4.06
N THR A 76 13.91 7.59 -4.90
CA THR A 76 15.29 7.40 -4.45
C THR A 76 16.08 8.68 -4.17
N ASN A 77 15.63 9.84 -4.65
CA ASN A 77 16.36 11.10 -4.46
C ASN A 77 15.82 11.95 -3.28
N SER A 78 15.16 11.30 -2.32
CA SER A 78 14.57 11.97 -1.16
C SER A 78 15.59 12.12 -0.04
N VAL A 79 15.94 13.37 0.28
CA VAL A 79 16.80 13.72 1.42
C VAL A 79 16.00 14.55 2.42
N GLN A 80 15.88 14.06 3.65
CA GLN A 80 15.23 14.79 4.74
C GLN A 80 16.26 15.54 5.59
N LYS A 81 15.89 16.74 6.03
CA LYS A 81 16.69 17.63 6.90
C LYS A 81 15.76 18.32 7.88
N VAL A 82 16.27 18.63 9.06
CA VAL A 82 15.56 19.40 10.09
C VAL A 82 16.28 20.72 10.29
N ASP A 83 15.53 21.81 10.44
CA ASP A 83 16.05 23.14 10.70
C ASP A 83 15.36 23.70 11.95
N MET A 84 16.06 23.67 13.09
CA MET A 84 15.58 24.21 14.36
C MET A 84 16.71 25.03 14.99
N ASN A 85 16.77 26.32 14.66
CA ASN A 85 17.85 27.27 15.01
C ASN A 85 19.24 26.90 14.43
N MET A 86 19.50 25.62 14.18
CA MET A 86 20.63 25.07 13.43
C MET A 86 20.13 23.97 12.48
N ARG A 87 20.72 23.92 11.28
CA ARG A 87 20.34 22.97 10.23
C ARG A 87 21.08 21.65 10.36
N SER A 88 20.35 20.54 10.27
CA SER A 88 20.92 19.19 10.27
C SER A 88 21.63 18.86 8.95
N SER A 89 22.53 17.88 8.99
CA SER A 89 22.96 17.19 7.77
C SER A 89 21.77 16.45 7.11
N GLY A 90 21.92 16.16 5.82
CA GLY A 90 20.90 15.44 5.06
C GLY A 90 20.90 13.94 5.35
N PHE A 91 19.71 13.38 5.58
CA PHE A 91 19.49 11.95 5.67
C PHE A 91 18.82 11.43 4.40
N VAL A 92 19.44 10.45 3.74
CA VAL A 92 18.88 9.81 2.54
C VAL A 92 17.80 8.82 2.95
N VAL A 93 16.58 9.03 2.46
CA VAL A 93 15.43 8.16 2.70
C VAL A 93 15.49 6.98 1.74
N ARG A 94 15.57 5.75 2.28
CA ARG A 94 15.66 4.50 1.50
C ARG A 94 14.41 3.63 1.54
N MET A 95 13.49 3.98 2.43
CA MET A 95 12.21 3.31 2.60
C MET A 95 11.12 4.34 2.80
N GLY A 96 9.94 3.92 2.41
CA GLY A 96 8.72 4.67 2.52
C GLY A 96 8.36 5.43 1.25
N VAL A 97 7.24 6.14 1.27
CA VAL A 97 6.82 7.04 0.21
C VAL A 97 6.90 8.47 0.77
N PRO A 98 7.53 9.42 0.06
CA PRO A 98 7.62 10.83 0.48
C PRO A 98 6.25 11.47 0.72
#